data_AF-A0A9E6W8P4-F1
#
_entry.id   AF-A0A9E6W8P4-F1
#
_cell.length_a   1.000
_cell.length_b   1.000
_cell.length_c   1.000
_cell.angle_alpha   90.00
_cell.angle_beta   90.00
_cell.angle_gamma   90.00
#
_symmetry.space_group_name_H-M   'P 1'
#
loop_
_entity.id
_entity.type
_entity.pdbx_description
1 polymer ?
#
loop_
_entity_poly.entity_id
_entity_poly.type
_entity_poly.pdbx_seq_one_letter_code
_entity_poly.pdbx_strand_id
1 'polypeptide(L)' 'MKIHKEGLKVIPIAFFTIAVIDVIIYIFLQDFLIFYFLMAASLVLAVLVVYFFRVPRRRIVKNDSHV' A
#
# COMPACT_ATOMS: atom_id res chain seq x y z
N MET A 1 -3.28 1.87 -14.16
CA MET A 1 -3.07 2.84 -13.07
C MET A 1 -1.77 3.56 -13.31
N LYS A 2 -1.68 4.88 -13.08
CA LYS A 2 -0.38 5.57 -13.07
C LYS A 2 0.04 5.70 -11.61
N ILE A 3 1.24 5.25 -11.27
CA ILE A 3 1.81 5.39 -9.93
C ILE A 3 2.66 6.68 -9.92
N HIS A 4 2.63 7.43 -8.83
CA HIS A 4 3.50 8.60 -8.67
C HIS A 4 4.97 8.18 -8.77
N LYS A 5 5.83 9.04 -9.34
CA LYS A 5 7.27 8.74 -9.47
C LYS A 5 7.92 8.42 -8.11
N GLU A 6 7.47 9.09 -7.05
CA GLU A 6 7.89 8.79 -5.67
C GLU A 6 7.44 7.40 -5.21
N GLY A 7 6.23 6.98 -5.58
CA GLY A 7 5.70 5.66 -5.27
C GLY A 7 6.53 4.53 -5.86
N LEU A 8 7.18 4.73 -7.01
CA LEU A 8 8.05 3.70 -7.60
C LEU A 8 9.26 3.36 -6.73
N LYS A 9 9.75 4.31 -5.92
CA LYS A 9 10.86 4.08 -4.98
C LYS A 9 10.37 3.57 -3.63
N VAL A 10 9.24 4.09 -3.16
CA VAL A 10 8.73 3.80 -1.81
C VAL A 10 7.99 2.46 -1.73
N ILE A 11 7.24 2.06 -2.77
CA ILE A 11 6.46 0.81 -2.76
C ILE A 11 7.36 -0.42 -2.49
N PRO A 12 8.50 -0.63 -3.19
CA PRO A 12 9.35 -1.80 -2.91
C PRO A 12 9.88 -1.83 -1.47
N ILE A 13 10.25 -0.67 -0.92
CA ILE A 13 10.73 -0.55 0.46
C ILE A 13 9.60 -0.92 1.43
N ALA A 14 8.38 -0.40 1.21
CA ALA A 14 7.22 -0.73 2.03
C ALA A 14 6.86 -2.23 1.97
N PHE A 15 6.89 -2.84 0.77
CA PHE A 15 6.68 -4.28 0.62
C PHE A 15 7.75 -5.10 1.35
N PHE A 16 9.01 -4.68 1.28
CA PHE A 16 10.09 -5.33 2.01
C PHE A 16 9.89 -5.22 3.53
N THR A 17 9.51 -4.04 4.03
CA THR A 17 9.20 -3.85 5.46
C THR A 17 8.02 -4.71 5.90
N ILE A 18 6.94 -4.77 5.12
CA ILE A 18 5.78 -5.64 5.39
C ILE A 18 6.23 -7.11 5.42
N ALA A 19 7.02 -7.56 4.45
CA ALA A 19 7.51 -8.94 4.40
C ALA A 19 8.36 -9.32 5.62
N VAL A 20 9.23 -8.42 6.09
CA VAL A 20 10.02 -8.65 7.31
C VAL A 20 9.11 -8.79 8.52
N ILE A 21 8.09 -7.94 8.65
CA ILE A 21 7.10 -8.04 9.73
C ILE A 21 6.33 -9.35 9.64
N ASP A 22 5.89 -9.76 8.45
CA ASP A 22 5.15 -11.01 8.24
C ASP A 22 6.00 -12.23 8.62
N VAL A 23 7.30 -12.23 8.33
CA VAL A 23 8.23 -13.29 8.77
C VAL A 23 8.31 -13.35 10.29
N ILE A 24 8.39 -12.21 10.97
CA ILE A 24 8.38 -12.16 12.44
C ILE A 24 7.05 -12.73 12.96
N ILE A 25 5.92 -12.27 12.42
CA ILE A 25 4.60 -12.78 12.82
C ILE A 25 4.50 -14.29 12.59
N TYR A 26 5.00 -14.81 11.47
CA TYR A 26 5.00 -16.23 11.18
C TYR A 26 5.80 -17.03 12.21
N ILE A 27 7.03 -16.62 12.53
CA ILE A 27 7.90 -17.34 13.48
C ILE A 27 7.26 -17.42 14.88
N PHE A 28 6.56 -16.38 15.33
CA PHE A 28 6.06 -16.30 16.71
C PHE A 28 4.58 -16.67 16.87
N LEU A 29 3.74 -16.44 15.85
CA LEU A 29 2.29 -16.48 15.99
C LEU A 29 1.58 -17.51 15.09
N GLN A 30 2.28 -18.25 14.21
CA GLN A 30 1.64 -19.14 13.21
C GLN A 30 0.59 -20.13 13.77
N ASP A 31 0.76 -20.60 15.01
CA ASP A 31 -0.15 -21.59 15.63
C ASP A 31 -1.39 -20.96 16.28
N PHE A 32 -1.49 -19.63 16.32
CA PHE A 32 -2.61 -18.92 16.95
C PHE A 32 -3.60 -18.40 15.90
N LEU A 33 -4.90 -18.42 16.22
CA LEU A 33 -5.94 -17.88 15.33
C LEU A 33 -5.71 -16.42 14.90
N ILE A 34 -5.08 -15.61 15.76
CA ILE A 34 -4.75 -14.22 15.46
C ILE A 34 -3.80 -14.07 14.26
N PHE A 35 -2.99 -15.09 13.95
CA PHE A 35 -2.12 -15.11 12.78
C PHE A 35 -2.89 -14.83 11.49
N TYR A 36 -4.03 -15.50 11.29
CA TYR A 36 -4.83 -15.32 10.08
C TYR A 36 -5.37 -13.90 9.94
N PHE A 37 -5.78 -13.27 11.06
CA PHE A 37 -6.22 -11.88 11.07
C PHE A 37 -5.08 -10.91 10.75
N LEU A 38 -3.89 -11.16 11.30
CA LEU A 38 -2.70 -10.34 11.01
C LEU A 38 -2.25 -10.48 9.55
N MET A 39 -2.27 -11.69 8.98
CA MET A 39 -1.95 -11.92 7.57
C MET A 39 -2.97 -11.26 6.64
N ALA A 40 -4.26 -11.35 6.95
CA ALA A 40 -5.31 -10.65 6.20
C ALA A 40 -5.13 -9.12 6.26
N ALA A 41 -4.85 -8.59 7.45
CA ALA A 41 -4.59 -7.15 7.64
C ALA A 41 -3.32 -6.70 6.89
N SER A 42 -2.25 -7.50 6.90
CA SER A 42 -1.02 -7.25 6.16
C SER A 42 -1.27 -7.17 4.65
N LEU A 43 -2.06 -8.10 4.11
CA LEU A 43 -2.43 -8.11 2.69
C LEU A 43 -3.28 -6.88 2.32
N VAL A 44 -4.24 -6.51 3.16
CA VAL A 44 -5.02 -5.26 2.99
C VAL A 44 -4.09 -4.04 3.00
N LEU A 45 -3.14 -3.98 3.94
CA LEU A 45 -2.17 -2.89 4.04
C LEU A 45 -1.30 -2.80 2.77
N ALA A 46 -0.80 -3.92 2.25
CA ALA A 46 -0.03 -3.95 1.01
C ALA A 46 -0.82 -3.38 -0.19
N VAL A 47 -2.11 -3.72 -0.29
CA VAL A 47 -3.01 -3.15 -1.31
C VAL A 47 -3.20 -1.64 -1.10
N LEU A 48 -3.39 -1.21 0.15
CA LEU A 48 -3.54 0.21 0.49
C LEU A 48 -2.28 1.02 0.17
N VAL A 49 -1.08 0.46 0.37
CA VAL A 49 0.19 1.10 -0.01
C VAL A 49 0.20 1.40 -1.52
N VAL A 50 -0.12 0.42 -2.36
CA VAL A 50 -0.18 0.63 -3.82
C VAL A 50 -1.28 1.64 -4.18
N TYR A 51 -2.43 1.55 -3.53
CA TYR A 51 -3.56 2.46 -3.76
C TYR A 51 -3.22 3.91 -3.40
N PHE A 52 -2.51 4.13 -2.30
CA PHE A 52 -2.10 5.45 -1.83
C PHE A 52 -1.21 6.17 -2.85
N PHE A 53 -0.26 5.46 -3.45
CA PHE A 53 0.64 6.03 -4.46
C PHE A 53 0.02 6.12 -5.86
N ARG A 54 -1.24 5.69 -6.05
CA ARG A 54 -1.95 5.82 -7.32
C ARG A 54 -2.28 7.28 -7.60
N VAL A 55 -1.95 7.74 -8.81
CA VAL A 55 -2.38 9.05 -9.31
C VAL A 55 -3.90 9.04 -9.52
N PRO A 56 -4.67 9.93 -8.84
CA PRO A 56 -6.10 10.05 -9.07
C PRO A 56 -6.36 10.63 -10.47
N ARG A 57 -7.42 10.14 -11.14
CA ARG A 57 -7.89 10.75 -12.39
C ARG A 57 -8.54 12.09 -12.04
N ARG A 58 -7.89 13.20 -12.40
CA ARG A 58 -8.45 14.54 -12.25
C ARG A 58 -9.19 14.91 -13.53
N ARG A 59 -10.44 15.38 -13.44
CA ARG A 59 -11.06 16.15 -14.52
C ARG A 59 -10.65 17.60 -14.31
N ILE A 60 -9.79 18.12 -15.17
CA ILE A 60 -9.45 19.54 -15.15
C ILE A 60 -10.55 20.25 -15.92
N VAL A 61 -11.46 20.92 -15.22
CA VAL A 61 -12.38 21.89 -15.85
C VAL A 61 -11.59 23.19 -15.95
N LYS A 62 -11.11 23.50 -17.15
CA LYS A 62 -10.43 24.77 -17.42
C LYS A 62 -11.51 25.85 -17.47
N ASN A 63 -11.51 26.77 -16.51
CA ASN A 63 -12.39 27.92 -16.54
C ASN A 63 -11.73 29.00 -17.42
N ASP A 64 -12.24 29.19 -18.63
CA ASP A 64 -11.73 30.18 -19.58
C ASP A 64 -12.07 31.63 -19.15
N SER A 65 -12.77 31.83 -18.04
CA SER A 65 -13.17 33.14 -17.48
C SER A 65 -12.29 33.65 -16.31
N HIS A 66 -11.15 33.00 -16.02
CA HIS A 66 -10.26 33.45 -14.95
C HIS A 66 -9.36 34.59 -15.45
N VAL A 67 -9.55 35.80 -14.89
CA VAL A 67 -8.75 37.02 -15.14
C VAL A 67 -7.43 36.95 -14.39
#